data_AF-A0A8X6J2X9-F1
#
_entry.id   AF-A0A8X6J2X9-F1
#
_cell.length_a   1.000
_cell.length_b   1.000
_cell.length_c   1.000
_cell.angle_alpha   90.00
_cell.angle_beta   90.00
_cell.angle_gamma   90.00
#
_symmetry.space_group_name_H-M   'P 1'
#
loop_
_entity.id
_entity.type
_entity.pdbx_description
1 polymer ?
#
loop_
_entity_poly.entity_id
_entity_poly.type
_entity_poly.pdbx_seq_one_letter_code
_entity_poly.pdbx_strand_id
1 'polypeptide(L)'
;MARRTAVIPEEFVSSYFSKTPDTGAQDIENQISRLLHESNYSDDTKAKLLSQLLLKYQHIINEPKPPLRVTIEESKEQGQELPRSNTLEDSILREIILSVPTNFQKFIQPIVEKLKTRSYAWNEYGELMKDSEIIKGTNVIDLFSYLMRNVKKGYEPYGFAVFWKGIKEIKIPTRWIGNQKLVRDLESDVNIEEDENKIDITSLERSITPRGKKKKQSVKSYNNSVHRSIGIAPAKVTRDSEPLILKTLYGYTLKNPKVTLNRGDLVRISKAKKSFRRGYLPGWSGEAFKISKVYPSHPITFELQDLKSETIKGRFYAEELQKISKHSDDYWHVEKVLKTKGRGSKKEYYVKWKGFDNRFNSWVKAAWMK
;
A
#
# COMPACT_ATOMS: atom_id res chain seq x y z
N MET A 1 -8.79 -26.91 -4.76
CA MET A 1 -9.68 -25.77 -4.41
C MET A 1 -10.89 -25.84 -5.33
N ALA A 2 -12.07 -26.13 -4.80
CA ALA A 2 -13.30 -26.17 -5.59
C ALA A 2 -13.70 -24.74 -5.99
N ARG A 3 -13.82 -24.47 -7.29
CA ARG A 3 -14.35 -23.20 -7.79
C ARG A 3 -15.86 -23.17 -7.50
N ARG A 4 -16.28 -22.24 -6.65
CA ARG A 4 -17.71 -21.95 -6.44
C ARG A 4 -18.16 -21.07 -7.59
N THR A 5 -19.00 -21.60 -8.46
CA THR A 5 -19.68 -20.84 -9.51
C THR A 5 -21.03 -20.37 -8.97
N ALA A 6 -21.41 -19.14 -9.27
CA ALA A 6 -22.74 -18.61 -9.00
C ALA A 6 -23.38 -18.27 -10.36
N VAL A 7 -24.61 -18.74 -10.57
CA VAL A 7 -25.40 -18.41 -11.75
C VAL A 7 -26.01 -17.03 -11.50
N ILE A 8 -25.61 -16.06 -12.32
CA ILE A 8 -26.08 -14.68 -12.24
C ILE A 8 -27.15 -14.51 -13.32
N PRO A 9 -28.34 -13.97 -13.01
CA PRO A 9 -29.39 -13.69 -13.99
C PRO A 9 -28.92 -12.72 -15.10
N GLU A 10 -29.37 -12.94 -16.34
CA GLU A 10 -28.95 -12.18 -17.54
C GLU A 10 -29.18 -10.66 -17.42
N GLU A 11 -30.19 -10.24 -16.66
CA GLU A 11 -30.52 -8.83 -16.42
C GLU A 11 -29.37 -8.06 -15.76
N PHE A 12 -28.59 -8.72 -14.89
CA PHE A 12 -27.45 -8.09 -14.22
C PHE A 12 -26.21 -8.04 -15.10
N VAL A 13 -26.08 -9.01 -16.01
CA VAL A 13 -24.91 -9.16 -16.90
C VAL A 13 -24.95 -8.13 -18.04
N SER A 14 -26.14 -7.89 -18.59
CA SER A 14 -26.37 -6.95 -19.71
C SER A 14 -26.07 -5.50 -19.36
N SER A 15 -26.32 -5.07 -18.11
CA SER A 15 -25.94 -3.73 -17.62
C SER A 15 -24.42 -3.53 -17.49
N TYR A 16 -23.66 -4.61 -17.35
CA TYR A 16 -22.20 -4.58 -17.18
C TYR A 16 -21.47 -4.52 -18.53
N PHE A 17 -22.05 -5.12 -19.58
CA PHE A 17 -21.48 -5.12 -20.93
C PHE A 17 -21.94 -3.95 -21.81
N SER A 18 -23.05 -3.27 -21.48
CA SER A 18 -23.52 -2.09 -22.23
C SER A 18 -22.57 -0.88 -22.17
N LYS A 19 -21.55 -0.92 -21.32
CA LYS A 19 -20.51 0.11 -21.18
C LYS A 19 -19.11 -0.39 -21.58
N THR A 20 -19.00 -1.33 -22.52
CA THR A 20 -17.72 -1.51 -23.21
C THR A 20 -17.51 -0.31 -24.14
N PRO A 21 -16.39 0.44 -24.01
CA PRO A 21 -16.09 1.49 -24.97
C PRO A 21 -16.04 0.87 -26.37
N ASP A 22 -16.78 1.48 -27.30
CA ASP A 22 -17.00 0.99 -28.65
C ASP A 22 -15.66 0.65 -29.32
N THR A 23 -15.35 -0.64 -29.38
CA THR A 23 -14.08 -1.15 -29.90
C THR A 23 -14.26 -1.53 -31.37
N GLY A 24 -15.10 -0.83 -32.15
CA GLY A 24 -15.34 -1.10 -33.58
C GLY A 24 -15.87 -2.51 -33.94
N ALA A 25 -15.96 -3.41 -32.96
CA ALA A 25 -16.32 -4.81 -33.11
C ALA A 25 -17.83 -4.98 -33.33
N GLN A 26 -18.64 -4.14 -32.67
CA GLN A 26 -20.10 -4.09 -32.87
C GLN A 26 -20.46 -3.67 -34.29
N ASP A 27 -19.66 -2.80 -34.90
CA ASP A 27 -19.90 -2.35 -36.27
C ASP A 27 -19.62 -3.47 -37.30
N ILE A 28 -18.59 -4.30 -37.04
CA ILE A 28 -18.31 -5.50 -37.86
C ILE A 28 -19.37 -6.57 -37.65
N GLU A 29 -19.83 -6.80 -36.41
CA GLU A 29 -20.92 -7.75 -36.11
C GLU A 29 -22.20 -7.37 -36.86
N ASN A 30 -22.57 -6.08 -36.86
CA ASN A 30 -23.71 -5.58 -37.62
C ASN A 30 -23.53 -5.77 -39.14
N GLN A 31 -22.33 -5.59 -39.67
CA GLN A 31 -22.03 -5.86 -41.09
C GLN A 31 -22.16 -7.34 -41.44
N ILE A 32 -21.71 -8.25 -40.56
CA ILE A 32 -21.90 -9.70 -40.73
C ILE A 32 -23.39 -10.04 -40.73
N SER A 33 -24.15 -9.52 -39.78
CA SER A 33 -25.60 -9.76 -39.70
C SER A 33 -26.35 -9.27 -40.95
N ARG A 34 -26.01 -8.08 -41.46
CA ARG A 34 -26.59 -7.57 -42.72
C ARG A 34 -26.26 -8.47 -43.90
N LEU A 35 -25.01 -8.89 -44.04
CA LEU A 35 -24.56 -9.74 -45.13
C LEU A 35 -25.23 -11.12 -45.14
N LEU A 36 -25.54 -11.67 -43.97
CA LEU A 36 -26.27 -12.94 -43.83
C LEU A 36 -27.75 -12.82 -44.19
N HIS A 37 -28.37 -11.67 -43.95
CA HIS A 37 -29.79 -11.43 -44.23
C HIS A 37 -30.07 -10.90 -45.64
N GLU A 38 -29.08 -10.33 -46.34
CA GLU A 38 -29.24 -9.87 -47.71
C GLU A 38 -29.24 -11.03 -48.73
N SER A 39 -30.29 -11.14 -49.55
CA SER A 39 -30.47 -12.19 -50.57
C SER A 39 -29.79 -11.90 -51.93
N ASN A 40 -29.10 -10.76 -52.06
CA ASN A 40 -28.65 -10.24 -53.36
C ASN A 40 -27.25 -10.70 -53.80
N TYR A 41 -26.53 -11.44 -52.96
CA TYR A 41 -25.19 -11.94 -53.26
C TYR A 41 -25.19 -13.46 -53.44
N SER A 42 -24.43 -13.96 -54.41
CA SER A 42 -24.15 -15.38 -54.59
C SER A 42 -23.46 -15.95 -53.34
N ASP A 43 -23.73 -17.20 -53.00
CA ASP A 43 -23.18 -17.82 -51.79
C ASP A 43 -21.64 -17.83 -51.78
N ASP A 44 -20.99 -17.93 -52.94
CA ASP A 44 -19.52 -17.85 -53.04
C ASP A 44 -18.99 -16.43 -52.72
N THR A 45 -19.69 -15.37 -53.14
CA THR A 45 -19.28 -14.00 -52.81
C THR A 45 -19.57 -13.67 -51.36
N LYS A 46 -20.67 -14.19 -50.79
CA LYS A 46 -20.96 -14.10 -49.34
C LYS A 46 -19.88 -14.78 -48.52
N ALA A 47 -19.48 -16.00 -48.88
CA ALA A 47 -18.43 -16.73 -48.17
C ALA A 47 -17.09 -15.96 -48.17
N LYS A 48 -16.72 -15.37 -49.31
CA LYS A 48 -15.51 -14.53 -49.43
C LYS A 48 -15.58 -13.29 -48.55
N LEU A 49 -16.67 -12.53 -48.61
CA LEU A 49 -16.84 -11.32 -47.80
C LEU A 49 -16.92 -11.63 -46.30
N LEU A 50 -17.63 -12.69 -45.92
CA LEU A 50 -17.72 -13.15 -44.55
C LEU A 50 -16.33 -13.56 -44.02
N SER A 51 -15.53 -14.27 -44.81
CA SER A 51 -14.15 -14.63 -44.43
C SER A 51 -13.27 -13.38 -44.17
N GLN A 52 -13.44 -12.32 -44.96
CA GLN A 52 -12.72 -11.06 -44.78
C GLN A 52 -13.17 -10.33 -43.51
N LEU A 53 -14.47 -10.29 -43.23
CA LEU A 53 -15.02 -9.67 -42.01
C LEU A 53 -14.59 -10.42 -40.75
N LEU A 54 -14.56 -11.76 -40.79
CA LEU A 54 -14.14 -12.60 -39.67
C LEU A 54 -12.65 -12.42 -39.32
N LEU A 55 -11.79 -12.28 -40.34
CA LEU A 55 -10.38 -11.95 -40.13
C LEU A 55 -10.18 -10.58 -39.48
N LYS A 56 -10.96 -9.57 -39.89
CA LYS A 56 -10.93 -8.24 -39.27
C LYS A 56 -11.42 -8.28 -37.82
N TYR A 57 -12.50 -9.02 -37.55
CA TYR A 57 -13.04 -9.20 -36.20
C TYR A 57 -12.00 -9.87 -35.27
N GLN A 58 -11.35 -10.93 -35.75
CA GLN A 58 -10.29 -11.61 -35.01
C GLN A 58 -9.08 -10.70 -34.75
N HIS A 59 -8.77 -9.79 -35.66
CA HIS A 59 -7.69 -8.82 -35.45
C HIS A 59 -8.02 -7.86 -34.30
N ILE A 60 -9.22 -7.26 -34.31
CA ILE A 60 -9.68 -6.31 -33.28
C ILE A 60 -9.72 -6.94 -31.89
N ILE A 61 -10.20 -8.19 -31.76
CA ILE A 61 -10.26 -8.88 -30.46
C ILE A 61 -8.86 -9.17 -29.91
N ASN A 62 -7.91 -9.51 -30.80
CA ASN A 62 -6.56 -9.92 -30.39
C ASN A 62 -5.58 -8.75 -30.28
N GLU A 63 -5.96 -7.55 -30.73
CA GLU A 63 -5.15 -6.36 -30.52
C GLU A 63 -5.07 -6.00 -29.02
N PRO A 64 -3.87 -5.99 -28.41
CA PRO A 64 -3.72 -5.55 -27.04
C PRO A 64 -4.09 -4.06 -26.97
N LYS A 65 -5.07 -3.73 -26.10
CA LYS A 65 -5.48 -2.33 -25.89
C LYS A 65 -4.24 -1.44 -25.71
N PRO A 66 -4.11 -0.34 -26.46
CA PRO A 66 -2.94 0.52 -26.35
C PRO A 66 -2.75 0.96 -24.90
N PRO A 67 -1.49 1.14 -24.44
CA PRO A 67 -1.24 1.58 -23.09
C PRO A 67 -1.93 2.93 -22.86
N LEU A 68 -2.76 3.01 -21.81
CA LEU A 68 -3.40 4.24 -21.36
C LEU A 68 -2.33 5.34 -21.23
N ARG A 69 -2.30 6.28 -22.17
CA ARG A 69 -1.56 7.53 -22.02
C ARG A 69 -2.39 8.40 -21.09
N VAL A 70 -2.02 8.41 -19.82
CA VAL A 70 -2.51 9.40 -18.88
C VAL A 70 -1.82 10.72 -19.23
N THR A 71 -2.46 11.54 -20.06
CA THR A 71 -2.18 12.98 -20.08
C THR A 71 -2.78 13.55 -18.81
N ILE A 72 -1.92 14.06 -17.93
CA ILE A 72 -2.36 14.89 -16.81
C ILE A 72 -2.82 16.19 -17.46
N GLU A 73 -4.10 16.26 -17.80
CA GLU A 73 -4.73 17.52 -18.14
C GLU A 73 -4.99 18.26 -16.83
N GLU A 74 -4.29 19.38 -16.65
CA GLU A 74 -4.69 20.41 -15.70
C GLU A 74 -6.15 20.76 -15.99
N SER A 75 -7.01 20.41 -15.05
CA SER A 75 -8.44 20.62 -15.10
C SER A 75 -8.75 22.11 -15.23
N LYS A 76 -9.04 22.56 -16.46
CA LYS A 76 -9.92 23.70 -16.68
C LYS A 76 -11.35 23.24 -16.41
N GLU A 77 -11.86 23.64 -15.26
CA GLU A 77 -13.27 23.50 -14.91
C GLU A 77 -14.10 24.38 -15.86
N GLN A 78 -14.92 23.76 -16.71
CA GLN A 78 -16.06 24.41 -17.34
C GLN A 78 -17.33 23.87 -16.70
N GLY A 79 -18.17 24.82 -16.28
CA GLY A 79 -19.25 24.63 -15.33
C GLY A 79 -20.39 23.76 -15.84
N GLN A 80 -20.99 23.06 -14.87
CA GLN A 80 -22.40 22.74 -14.85
C GLN A 80 -23.02 23.52 -13.68
N GLU A 81 -23.98 24.37 -14.01
CA GLU A 81 -24.75 25.15 -13.03
C GLU A 81 -25.62 24.22 -12.17
N LEU A 82 -25.46 24.36 -10.86
CA LEU A 82 -26.44 24.04 -9.83
C LEU A 82 -26.48 25.25 -8.86
N PRO A 83 -27.62 25.49 -8.21
CA PRO A 83 -28.17 26.83 -7.99
C PRO A 83 -27.35 27.70 -7.04
N ARG A 84 -27.39 29.00 -7.30
CA ARG A 84 -26.79 30.06 -6.47
C ARG A 84 -27.41 30.07 -5.07
N SER A 85 -26.66 29.64 -4.07
CA SER A 85 -26.70 30.21 -2.71
C SER A 85 -25.39 29.98 -1.96
N ASN A 86 -24.78 31.11 -1.51
CA ASN A 86 -23.79 31.27 -0.42
C ASN A 86 -22.30 30.95 -0.71
N THR A 87 -21.63 31.85 -1.44
CA THR A 87 -20.18 31.84 -1.75
C THR A 87 -19.22 32.00 -0.56
N LEU A 88 -19.69 32.46 0.61
CA LEU A 88 -18.84 32.71 1.80
C LEU A 88 -18.66 31.48 2.69
N GLU A 89 -19.71 30.68 2.88
CA GLU A 89 -19.64 29.45 3.72
C GLU A 89 -18.68 28.42 3.10
N ASP A 90 -18.63 28.38 1.76
CA ASP A 90 -17.73 27.50 1.02
C ASP A 90 -16.26 27.90 1.17
N SER A 91 -15.95 29.19 1.39
CA SER A 91 -14.57 29.65 1.60
C SER A 91 -14.02 29.14 2.93
N ILE A 92 -14.81 29.25 4.00
CA ILE A 92 -14.44 28.77 5.35
C ILE A 92 -14.36 27.24 5.36
N LEU A 93 -15.29 26.55 4.68
CA LEU A 93 -15.23 25.10 4.54
C LEU A 93 -13.95 24.63 3.84
N ARG A 94 -13.52 25.34 2.80
CA ARG A 94 -12.24 25.07 2.12
C ARG A 94 -11.05 25.25 3.05
N GLU A 95 -11.03 26.31 3.85
CA GLU A 95 -9.95 26.57 4.82
C GLU A 95 -9.89 25.48 5.92
N ILE A 96 -11.06 25.04 6.41
CA ILE A 96 -11.14 23.92 7.38
C ILE A 96 -10.58 22.64 6.75
N ILE A 97 -10.92 22.33 5.48
CA ILE A 97 -10.40 21.16 4.76
C ILE A 97 -8.87 21.20 4.62
N LEU A 98 -8.29 22.37 4.33
CA LEU A 98 -6.84 22.55 4.19
C LEU A 98 -6.09 22.35 5.52
N SER A 99 -6.72 22.69 6.65
CA SER A 99 -6.10 22.56 7.99
C SER A 99 -6.04 21.13 8.53
N VAL A 100 -6.86 20.21 8.01
CA VAL A 100 -7.03 18.84 8.53
C VAL A 100 -6.23 17.83 7.69
N PRO A 101 -5.69 16.72 8.26
CA PRO A 101 -4.99 15.70 7.49
C PRO A 101 -5.86 15.06 6.39
N THR A 102 -5.26 14.72 5.25
CA THR A 102 -5.95 14.23 4.04
C THR A 102 -6.86 13.02 4.26
N ASN A 103 -6.53 12.17 5.24
CA ASN A 103 -7.33 11.00 5.60
C ASN A 103 -8.69 11.34 6.24
N PHE A 104 -8.82 12.52 6.84
CA PHE A 104 -10.02 12.95 7.58
C PHE A 104 -10.83 14.02 6.85
N GLN A 105 -10.31 14.60 5.77
CA GLN A 105 -10.99 15.64 4.97
C GLN A 105 -12.40 15.23 4.52
N LYS A 106 -12.60 13.95 4.21
CA LYS A 106 -13.88 13.39 3.76
C LYS A 106 -14.98 13.42 4.82
N PHE A 107 -14.62 13.54 6.10
CA PHE A 107 -15.58 13.55 7.21
C PHE A 107 -16.01 14.97 7.61
N ILE A 108 -15.32 16.00 7.15
CA ILE A 108 -15.61 17.39 7.53
C ILE A 108 -17.00 17.81 7.08
N GLN A 109 -17.33 17.56 5.81
CA GLN A 109 -18.62 17.94 5.22
C GLN A 109 -19.81 17.33 5.98
N PRO A 110 -19.87 15.99 6.26
CA PRO A 110 -20.92 15.42 7.08
C PRO A 110 -21.00 15.95 8.52
N ILE A 111 -19.86 16.33 9.12
CA ILE A 111 -19.81 16.84 10.50
C ILE A 111 -20.41 18.24 10.55
N VAL A 112 -20.04 19.12 9.61
CA VAL A 112 -20.56 20.49 9.53
C VAL A 112 -22.06 20.48 9.25
N GLU A 113 -22.53 19.65 8.32
CA GLU A 113 -23.96 19.52 8.03
C GLU A 113 -24.76 19.12 9.28
N LYS A 114 -24.24 18.17 10.06
CA LYS A 114 -24.88 17.75 11.31
C LYS A 114 -24.76 18.77 12.44
N LEU A 115 -23.74 19.63 12.44
CA LEU A 115 -23.63 20.73 13.41
C LEU A 115 -24.67 21.83 13.11
N LYS A 116 -24.88 22.14 11.83
CA LYS A 116 -25.90 23.09 11.39
C LYS A 116 -27.32 22.65 11.78
N THR A 117 -27.63 21.35 11.75
CA THR A 117 -28.96 20.86 12.19
C THR A 117 -29.23 21.02 13.69
N ARG A 118 -28.18 21.28 14.49
CA ARG A 118 -28.26 21.52 15.94
C ARG A 118 -27.96 22.97 16.32
N SER A 119 -28.14 23.91 15.39
CA SER A 119 -27.95 25.35 15.60
C SER A 119 -26.51 25.79 15.90
N TYR A 120 -25.52 24.96 15.55
CA TYR A 120 -24.11 25.36 15.57
C TYR A 120 -23.72 25.90 14.19
N ALA A 121 -23.30 27.16 14.14
CA ALA A 121 -22.89 27.86 12.94
C ALA A 121 -21.59 28.64 13.19
N TRP A 122 -21.07 29.31 12.17
CA TRP A 122 -19.81 30.06 12.25
C TRP A 122 -19.98 31.41 11.56
N ASN A 123 -19.33 32.45 12.06
CA ASN A 123 -19.30 33.77 11.43
C ASN A 123 -18.20 33.87 10.35
N GLU A 124 -18.14 35.00 9.66
CA GLU A 124 -17.16 35.26 8.59
C GLU A 124 -15.69 35.20 9.05
N TYR A 125 -15.44 35.32 10.35
CA TYR A 125 -14.11 35.28 10.96
C TYR A 125 -13.72 33.89 11.49
N GLY A 126 -14.61 32.89 11.32
CA GLY A 126 -14.38 31.54 11.83
C GLY A 126 -14.55 31.41 13.34
N GLU A 127 -15.38 32.25 13.96
CA GLU A 127 -15.82 32.08 15.35
C GLU A 127 -17.11 31.26 15.43
N LEU A 128 -17.24 30.42 16.45
CA LEU A 128 -18.39 29.56 16.71
C LEU A 128 -19.58 30.36 17.26
N MET A 129 -20.73 30.14 16.63
CA MET A 129 -22.03 30.63 17.04
C MET A 129 -22.90 29.46 17.51
N LYS A 130 -23.53 29.62 18.68
CA LYS A 130 -24.54 28.69 19.18
C LYS A 130 -25.82 29.48 19.43
N ASP A 131 -26.93 29.06 18.81
CA ASP A 131 -28.24 29.71 19.01
C ASP A 131 -28.22 31.25 18.78
N SER A 132 -27.37 31.70 17.85
CA SER A 132 -27.10 33.12 17.50
C SER A 132 -26.22 33.91 18.49
N GLU A 133 -25.67 33.27 19.53
CA GLU A 133 -24.66 33.88 20.41
C GLU A 133 -23.24 33.60 19.93
N ILE A 134 -22.41 34.64 19.86
CA ILE A 134 -21.01 34.56 19.42
C ILE A 134 -20.10 34.20 20.59
N ILE A 135 -19.36 33.10 20.47
CA ILE A 135 -18.34 32.71 21.43
C ILE A 135 -17.02 33.34 21.00
N LYS A 136 -16.74 34.54 21.52
CA LYS A 136 -15.57 35.35 21.16
C LYS A 136 -14.26 34.58 21.36
N GLY A 137 -13.33 34.69 20.42
CA GLY A 137 -11.99 34.08 20.53
C GLY A 137 -11.94 32.59 20.19
N THR A 138 -13.01 32.05 19.62
CA THR A 138 -13.00 30.69 19.04
C THR A 138 -12.51 30.74 17.61
N ASN A 139 -11.73 29.73 17.21
CA ASN A 139 -11.33 29.57 15.81
C ASN A 139 -11.69 28.15 15.35
N VAL A 140 -12.66 28.05 14.45
CA VAL A 140 -13.21 26.79 13.94
C VAL A 140 -12.16 25.93 13.28
N ILE A 141 -11.18 26.54 12.62
CA ILE A 141 -10.05 25.86 12.00
C ILE A 141 -9.24 25.12 13.08
N ASP A 142 -8.97 25.78 14.21
CA ASP A 142 -8.24 25.18 15.33
C ASP A 142 -9.08 24.11 16.05
N LEU A 143 -10.40 24.29 16.14
CA LEU A 143 -11.33 23.31 16.71
C LEU A 143 -11.34 21.99 15.90
N PHE A 144 -11.49 22.08 14.57
CA PHE A 144 -11.46 20.90 13.69
C PHE A 144 -10.06 20.28 13.60
N SER A 145 -9.01 21.09 13.60
CA SER A 145 -7.62 20.61 13.63
C SER A 145 -7.35 19.81 14.91
N TYR A 146 -7.80 20.29 16.08
CA TYR A 146 -7.64 19.61 17.36
C TYR A 146 -8.49 18.33 17.48
N LEU A 147 -9.66 18.29 16.83
CA LEU A 147 -10.51 17.09 16.75
C LEU A 147 -9.84 15.96 15.95
N MET A 148 -9.13 16.32 14.87
CA MET A 148 -8.59 15.37 13.88
C MET A 148 -7.10 15.07 14.03
N ARG A 149 -6.36 15.81 14.87
CA ARG A 149 -4.92 15.60 15.10
C ARG A 149 -4.64 15.24 16.56
N ASN A 150 -3.70 14.32 16.79
CA ASN A 150 -3.16 14.06 18.12
C ASN A 150 -2.17 15.17 18.50
N VAL A 151 -2.59 16.10 19.35
CA VAL A 151 -1.75 17.21 19.82
C VAL A 151 -0.97 16.81 21.08
N LYS A 152 0.23 17.37 21.27
CA LYS A 152 1.05 17.15 22.48
C LYS A 152 0.34 17.75 23.70
N LYS A 153 0.59 17.15 24.88
CA LYS A 153 -0.06 17.46 26.16
C LYS A 153 0.02 18.97 26.46
N GLY A 154 -1.14 19.65 26.55
CA GLY A 154 -1.24 21.04 27.04
C GLY A 154 -1.85 22.08 26.09
N TYR A 155 -2.22 21.73 24.85
CA TYR A 155 -2.90 22.65 23.94
C TYR A 155 -4.37 22.25 23.78
N GLU A 156 -5.28 23.06 24.32
CA GLU A 156 -6.73 22.95 24.08
C GLU A 156 -7.19 24.29 23.50
N PRO A 157 -7.82 24.32 22.31
CA PRO A 157 -8.24 25.58 21.70
C PRO A 157 -9.34 26.25 22.54
N TYR A 158 -9.36 27.58 22.51
CA TYR A 158 -10.33 28.36 23.26
C TYR A 158 -11.77 28.04 22.79
N GLY A 159 -12.69 27.88 23.74
CA GLY A 159 -14.10 27.52 23.50
C GLY A 159 -14.34 26.10 22.98
N PHE A 160 -13.33 25.21 23.02
CA PHE A 160 -13.48 23.80 22.63
C PHE A 160 -14.55 23.05 23.41
N ALA A 161 -14.75 23.37 24.70
CA ALA A 161 -15.76 22.72 25.54
C ALA A 161 -17.19 22.87 24.97
N VAL A 162 -17.52 24.03 24.39
CA VAL A 162 -18.85 24.28 23.81
C VAL A 162 -19.01 23.54 22.49
N PHE A 163 -17.96 23.54 21.66
CA PHE A 163 -17.92 22.75 20.44
C PHE A 163 -18.03 21.25 20.72
N TRP A 164 -17.31 20.74 21.73
CA TRP A 164 -17.31 19.35 22.14
C TRP A 164 -18.69 18.90 22.63
N LYS A 165 -19.42 19.76 23.34
CA LYS A 165 -20.83 19.53 23.70
C LYS A 165 -21.70 19.29 22.46
N GLY A 166 -21.53 20.12 21.42
CA GLY A 166 -22.21 19.93 20.13
C GLY A 166 -21.86 18.61 19.46
N ILE A 167 -20.59 18.22 19.47
CA ILE A 167 -20.14 16.93 18.92
C ILE A 167 -20.76 15.73 19.67
N LYS A 168 -20.90 15.81 21.00
CA LYS A 168 -21.59 14.78 21.80
C LYS A 168 -23.08 14.68 21.45
N GLU A 169 -23.75 15.82 21.29
CA GLU A 169 -25.18 15.88 20.93
C GLU A 169 -25.47 15.25 19.54
N ILE A 170 -24.50 15.27 18.63
CA ILE A 170 -24.64 14.79 17.25
C ILE A 170 -24.40 13.28 17.10
N LYS A 171 -23.82 12.62 18.12
CA LYS A 171 -23.51 11.17 18.11
C LYS A 171 -22.72 10.75 16.86
N ILE A 172 -21.58 11.39 16.64
CA ILE A 172 -20.70 11.13 15.48
C ILE A 172 -19.95 9.81 15.69
N PRO A 173 -19.71 8.99 14.64
CA PRO A 173 -18.89 7.79 14.76
C PRO A 173 -17.48 8.10 15.32
N THR A 174 -17.03 7.33 16.31
CA THR A 174 -15.70 7.49 16.94
C THR A 174 -14.54 7.42 15.94
N ARG A 175 -14.71 6.69 14.83
CA ARG A 175 -13.74 6.59 13.74
C ARG A 175 -13.47 7.92 13.02
N TRP A 176 -14.40 8.87 13.10
CA TRP A 176 -14.23 10.17 12.47
C TRP A 176 -13.37 11.10 13.30
N ILE A 177 -13.03 10.74 14.55
CA ILE A 177 -12.21 11.55 15.46
C ILE A 177 -10.77 11.03 15.44
N GLY A 178 -9.81 11.89 15.09
CA GLY A 178 -8.40 11.53 15.04
C GLY A 178 -7.69 11.60 16.39
N ASN A 179 -8.19 12.43 17.31
CA ASN A 179 -7.61 12.64 18.63
C ASN A 179 -8.00 11.52 19.62
N GLN A 180 -7.02 10.70 20.00
CA GLN A 180 -7.24 9.53 20.84
C GLN A 180 -7.66 9.85 22.28
N LYS A 181 -7.34 11.06 22.78
CA LYS A 181 -7.78 11.49 24.12
C LYS A 181 -9.30 11.68 24.13
N LEU A 182 -9.80 12.39 23.13
CA LEU A 182 -11.23 12.70 22.99
C LEU A 182 -12.08 11.46 22.72
N VAL A 183 -11.54 10.46 22.00
CA VAL A 183 -12.21 9.17 21.80
C VAL A 183 -12.40 8.43 23.12
N ARG A 184 -11.40 8.42 24.01
CA ARG A 184 -11.50 7.77 25.33
C ARG A 184 -12.54 8.45 26.22
N ASP A 185 -12.60 9.78 26.19
CA ASP A 185 -13.59 10.55 26.94
C ASP A 185 -15.03 10.29 26.43
N LEU A 186 -15.20 10.03 25.12
CA LEU A 186 -16.50 9.65 24.54
C LEU A 186 -16.88 8.20 24.90
N GLU A 187 -15.91 7.29 24.97
CA GLU A 187 -16.09 5.89 25.36
C GLU A 187 -16.34 5.72 26.87
N SER A 188 -15.87 6.64 27.72
CA SER A 188 -16.17 6.64 29.15
C SER A 188 -17.60 7.06 29.46
N ASP A 189 -18.17 8.02 28.71
CA ASP A 189 -19.53 8.50 28.91
C ASP A 189 -20.58 7.43 28.55
N VAL A 190 -20.31 6.61 27.53
CA VAL A 190 -21.18 5.49 27.13
C VAL A 190 -21.22 4.37 28.20
N ASN A 191 -20.11 4.13 28.90
CA ASN A 191 -20.08 3.13 29.99
C ASN A 191 -20.88 3.58 31.23
N ILE A 192 -21.09 4.88 31.44
CA ILE A 192 -21.86 5.40 32.59
C ILE A 192 -23.38 5.28 32.32
N GLU A 193 -23.83 5.45 31.07
CA GLU A 193 -25.24 5.24 30.70
C GLU A 193 -25.64 3.75 30.62
N GLU A 194 -24.69 2.84 30.41
CA GLU A 194 -24.94 1.39 30.36
C GLU A 194 -25.08 0.74 31.76
N ASP A 195 -24.61 1.39 32.83
CA ASP A 195 -24.67 0.85 34.19
C ASP A 195 -26.07 0.97 34.85
N GLU A 196 -26.94 1.89 34.41
CA GLU A 196 -28.29 2.06 34.98
C GLU A 196 -29.35 1.10 34.43
N ASN A 197 -29.08 0.43 33.29
CA ASN A 197 -30.03 -0.48 32.62
C ASN A 197 -29.57 -1.95 32.61
N LYS A 198 -28.95 -2.41 33.70
CA LYS A 198 -28.52 -3.80 33.82
C LYS A 198 -29.66 -4.73 34.24
N ILE A 199 -30.52 -5.06 33.28
CA ILE A 199 -31.26 -6.33 33.30
C ILE A 199 -30.26 -7.44 32.97
N ASP A 200 -30.31 -8.51 33.77
CA ASP A 200 -29.33 -9.59 33.83
C ASP A 200 -29.21 -10.40 32.52
N ILE A 201 -28.32 -9.95 31.63
CA ILE A 201 -27.94 -10.64 30.38
C ILE A 201 -26.75 -11.60 30.55
N THR A 202 -26.25 -11.80 31.78
CA THR A 202 -25.09 -12.69 32.02
C THR A 202 -25.39 -14.17 31.74
N SER A 203 -26.66 -14.54 31.63
CA SER A 203 -27.11 -15.91 31.39
C SER A 203 -27.28 -16.28 29.90
N LEU A 204 -27.27 -15.31 28.98
CA LEU A 204 -27.58 -15.58 27.56
C LEU A 204 -26.37 -15.50 26.60
N GLU A 205 -25.26 -14.86 26.98
CA GLU A 205 -24.10 -14.71 26.08
C GLU A 205 -23.15 -15.92 26.01
N ARG A 206 -23.42 -17.01 26.76
CA ARG A 206 -22.58 -18.22 26.71
C ARG A 206 -22.80 -19.10 25.48
N SER A 207 -23.82 -18.84 24.65
CA SER A 207 -24.23 -19.77 23.58
C SER A 207 -23.94 -19.33 22.14
N ILE A 208 -23.47 -18.09 21.88
CA ILE A 208 -23.28 -17.62 20.50
C ILE A 208 -21.91 -16.94 20.32
N THR A 209 -20.85 -17.74 20.14
CA THR A 209 -19.65 -17.26 19.45
C THR A 209 -19.57 -17.87 18.06
N PRO A 210 -19.58 -17.07 16.97
CA PRO A 210 -19.28 -17.59 15.64
C PRO A 210 -17.83 -18.08 15.61
N ARG A 211 -17.63 -19.25 15.00
CA ARG A 211 -16.32 -19.81 14.65
C ARG A 211 -15.39 -18.72 14.11
N GLY A 212 -14.33 -18.35 14.85
CA GLY A 212 -13.21 -17.60 14.29
C GLY A 212 -12.73 -16.33 15.02
N LYS A 213 -13.22 -15.97 16.22
CA LYS A 213 -12.61 -14.87 16.98
C LYS A 213 -11.38 -15.36 17.76
N LYS A 214 -10.17 -15.03 17.27
CA LYS A 214 -8.94 -15.12 18.07
C LYS A 214 -9.11 -14.26 19.31
N LYS A 215 -9.28 -14.88 20.48
CA LYS A 215 -9.26 -14.22 21.80
C LYS A 215 -7.97 -13.40 21.87
N LYS A 216 -8.06 -12.07 21.93
CA LYS A 216 -6.91 -11.23 22.30
C LYS A 216 -6.54 -11.62 23.73
N GLN A 217 -5.56 -12.51 23.90
CA GLN A 217 -4.99 -12.76 25.21
C GLN A 217 -4.42 -11.43 25.72
N SER A 218 -4.84 -11.02 26.92
CA SER A 218 -4.27 -9.83 27.55
C SER A 218 -2.78 -10.08 27.80
N VAL A 219 -1.93 -9.05 27.64
CA VAL A 219 -0.48 -9.14 27.89
C VAL A 219 -0.20 -9.69 29.29
N LYS A 220 -1.03 -9.30 30.27
CA LYS A 220 -0.97 -9.80 31.66
C LYS A 220 -1.23 -11.31 31.76
N SER A 221 -2.14 -11.86 30.95
CA SER A 221 -2.39 -13.30 30.91
C SER A 221 -1.21 -14.05 30.29
N TYR A 222 -0.64 -13.55 29.20
CA TYR A 222 0.53 -14.17 28.55
C TYR A 222 1.76 -14.17 29.48
N ASN A 223 2.08 -13.03 30.07
CA ASN A 223 3.28 -12.88 30.90
C ASN A 223 3.28 -13.76 32.17
N ASN A 224 2.09 -14.11 32.68
CA ASN A 224 1.95 -14.95 33.88
C ASN A 224 1.65 -16.42 33.57
N SER A 225 1.39 -16.76 32.31
CA SER A 225 1.17 -18.15 31.90
C SER A 225 2.50 -18.89 31.77
N VAL A 226 2.56 -20.10 32.31
CA VAL A 226 3.74 -20.95 32.16
C VAL A 226 3.82 -21.46 30.73
N HIS A 227 4.92 -21.16 30.04
CA HIS A 227 5.16 -21.68 28.69
C HIS A 227 5.62 -23.13 28.74
N ARG A 228 4.95 -24.01 27.98
CA ARG A 228 5.23 -25.46 27.93
C ARG A 228 6.67 -25.82 27.56
N SER A 229 7.31 -25.00 26.70
CA SER A 229 8.67 -25.26 26.20
C SER A 229 9.78 -24.91 27.20
N ILE A 230 9.60 -23.84 27.98
CA ILE A 230 10.60 -23.37 28.95
C ILE A 230 10.27 -23.76 30.39
N GLY A 231 9.04 -24.18 30.67
CA GLY A 231 8.56 -24.52 32.02
C GLY A 231 8.43 -23.34 32.98
N ILE A 232 8.66 -22.10 32.52
CA ILE A 232 8.67 -20.87 33.31
C ILE A 232 7.72 -19.85 32.67
N ALA A 233 7.07 -19.02 33.49
CA ALA A 233 6.26 -17.90 33.00
C ALA A 233 7.18 -16.72 32.61
N PRO A 234 6.91 -15.99 31.51
CA PRO A 234 7.77 -14.90 31.06
C PRO A 234 8.10 -13.85 32.14
N ALA A 235 7.14 -13.52 33.02
CA ALA A 235 7.34 -12.57 34.12
C ALA A 235 8.32 -13.06 35.21
N LYS A 236 8.61 -14.37 35.26
CA LYS A 236 9.52 -14.99 36.24
C LYS A 236 10.91 -15.27 35.68
N VAL A 237 11.19 -14.90 34.42
CA VAL A 237 12.50 -15.12 33.79
C VAL A 237 13.51 -14.09 34.33
N THR A 238 14.58 -14.59 34.94
CA THR A 238 15.72 -13.80 35.43
C THR A 238 16.99 -14.13 34.64
N ARG A 239 18.03 -13.30 34.75
CA ARG A 239 19.32 -13.53 34.07
C ARG A 239 19.95 -14.86 34.45
N ASP A 240 19.79 -15.29 35.69
CA ASP A 240 20.34 -16.57 36.18
C ASP A 240 19.60 -17.79 35.60
N SER A 241 18.34 -17.60 35.18
CA SER A 241 17.54 -18.66 34.53
C SER A 241 17.85 -18.82 33.04
N GLU A 242 18.52 -17.83 32.42
CA GLU A 242 18.90 -17.81 31.00
C GLU A 242 19.66 -19.07 30.54
N PRO A 243 20.75 -19.52 31.20
CA PRO A 243 21.49 -20.70 30.74
C PRO A 243 20.65 -21.98 30.80
N LEU A 244 19.77 -22.10 31.80
CA LEU A 244 18.86 -23.24 31.92
C LEU A 244 17.79 -23.23 30.83
N ILE A 245 17.20 -22.06 30.56
CA ILE A 245 16.20 -21.87 29.50
C ILE A 245 16.81 -22.17 28.13
N LEU A 246 18.02 -21.65 27.86
CA LEU A 246 18.74 -21.88 26.61
C LEU A 246 19.03 -23.38 26.42
N LYS A 247 19.51 -24.04 27.47
CA LYS A 247 19.76 -25.49 27.45
C LYS A 247 18.47 -26.29 27.19
N THR A 248 17.35 -25.88 27.80
CA THR A 248 16.06 -26.55 27.63
C THR A 248 15.50 -26.37 26.22
N LEU A 249 15.56 -25.15 25.66
CA LEU A 249 15.01 -24.85 24.34
C LEU A 249 15.83 -25.42 23.20
N TYR A 250 17.16 -25.34 23.29
CA TYR A 250 18.06 -25.63 22.17
C TYR A 250 18.85 -26.93 22.38
N GLY A 251 18.80 -27.52 23.57
CA GLY A 251 19.19 -28.91 23.83
C GLY A 251 20.68 -29.25 23.76
N TYR A 252 21.50 -28.60 22.92
CA TYR A 252 22.92 -28.96 22.70
C TYR A 252 23.61 -28.00 21.71
N THR A 253 24.94 -28.21 21.54
CA THR A 253 25.90 -27.50 20.67
C THR A 253 25.29 -26.90 19.41
N LEU A 254 25.46 -25.58 19.22
CA LEU A 254 25.14 -24.87 17.99
C LEU A 254 25.97 -25.46 16.85
N LYS A 255 25.42 -26.43 16.11
CA LYS A 255 26.04 -26.92 14.88
C LYS A 255 25.84 -25.84 13.83
N ASN A 256 26.91 -25.12 13.52
CA ASN A 256 26.87 -24.24 12.36
C ASN A 256 26.60 -25.08 11.11
N PRO A 257 25.64 -24.68 10.25
CA PRO A 257 25.46 -25.33 8.97
C PRO A 257 26.77 -25.23 8.18
N LYS A 258 27.11 -26.29 7.45
CA LYS A 258 28.31 -26.30 6.60
C LYS A 258 28.11 -25.29 5.47
N VAL A 259 28.75 -24.13 5.58
CA VAL A 259 28.73 -23.10 4.52
C VAL A 259 29.85 -23.37 3.53
N THR A 260 29.55 -23.30 2.23
CA THR A 260 30.49 -23.56 1.12
C THR A 260 31.18 -22.31 0.59
N LEU A 261 30.94 -21.15 1.22
CA LEU A 261 31.49 -19.86 0.85
C LEU A 261 32.85 -19.62 1.51
N ASN A 262 33.84 -19.29 0.70
CA ASN A 262 35.20 -19.02 1.17
C ASN A 262 35.59 -17.56 0.92
N ARG A 263 36.65 -17.12 1.61
CA ARG A 263 37.28 -15.83 1.36
C ARG A 263 37.70 -15.75 -0.11
N GLY A 264 37.33 -14.65 -0.77
CA GLY A 264 37.66 -14.38 -2.16
C GLY A 264 36.60 -14.82 -3.18
N ASP A 265 35.60 -15.60 -2.76
CA ASP A 265 34.48 -15.96 -3.64
C ASP A 265 33.69 -14.71 -4.08
N LEU A 266 33.23 -14.72 -5.33
CA LEU A 266 32.31 -13.72 -5.86
C LEU A 266 30.87 -14.12 -5.53
N VAL A 267 30.12 -13.18 -4.98
CA VAL A 267 28.76 -13.37 -4.50
C VAL A 267 27.83 -12.23 -4.90
N ARG A 268 26.54 -12.52 -4.96
CA ARG A 268 25.44 -11.55 -5.06
C ARG A 268 24.69 -11.49 -3.73
N ILE A 269 24.16 -10.31 -3.40
CA ILE A 269 23.40 -10.09 -2.16
C ILE A 269 21.90 -10.22 -2.46
N SER A 270 21.14 -10.82 -1.54
CA SER A 270 19.69 -10.90 -1.66
C SER A 270 19.04 -9.51 -1.56
N LYS A 271 18.02 -9.23 -2.36
CA LYS A 271 17.27 -7.97 -2.29
C LYS A 271 16.28 -8.01 -1.13
N ALA A 272 16.17 -6.90 -0.41
CA ALA A 272 15.18 -6.74 0.65
C ALA A 272 13.76 -7.05 0.14
N LYS A 273 13.05 -7.94 0.85
CA LYS A 273 11.68 -8.33 0.51
C LYS A 273 10.74 -7.16 0.82
N LYS A 274 10.00 -6.69 -0.19
CA LYS A 274 8.85 -5.78 0.00
C LYS A 274 7.61 -6.59 0.39
N SER A 275 6.62 -5.98 1.06
CA SER A 275 5.38 -6.63 1.51
C SER A 275 4.66 -7.40 0.40
N PHE A 276 4.77 -6.89 -0.84
CA PHE A 276 4.36 -7.58 -2.05
C PHE A 276 5.52 -7.53 -3.05
N ARG A 277 5.97 -8.69 -3.54
CA ARG A 277 6.95 -8.80 -4.62
C ARG A 277 6.30 -9.48 -5.81
N ARG A 278 6.47 -8.88 -6.99
CA ARG A 278 6.11 -9.52 -8.26
C ARG A 278 7.12 -10.64 -8.54
N GLY A 279 6.63 -11.86 -8.75
CA GLY A 279 7.47 -13.06 -8.88
C GLY A 279 8.50 -12.99 -10.01
N TYR A 280 8.22 -12.23 -11.06
CA TYR A 280 9.11 -12.05 -12.21
C TYR A 280 10.33 -11.13 -11.96
N LEU A 281 10.34 -10.36 -10.86
CA LEU A 281 11.48 -9.49 -10.56
C LEU A 281 12.65 -10.32 -10.01
N PRO A 282 13.91 -9.99 -10.32
CA PRO A 282 15.06 -10.72 -9.77
C PRO A 282 15.21 -10.52 -8.25
N GLY A 283 15.57 -11.58 -7.54
CA GLY A 283 15.70 -11.58 -6.07
C GLY A 283 17.10 -11.25 -5.55
N TRP A 284 18.07 -11.20 -6.43
CA TRP A 284 19.48 -10.94 -6.12
C TRP A 284 19.92 -9.58 -6.68
N SER A 285 20.98 -9.00 -6.12
CA SER A 285 21.62 -7.79 -6.61
C SER A 285 22.11 -7.97 -8.05
N GLY A 286 22.20 -6.86 -8.80
CA GLY A 286 22.85 -6.89 -10.12
C GLY A 286 24.37 -6.93 -9.97
N GLU A 287 24.87 -6.11 -9.05
CA GLU A 287 26.26 -6.02 -8.62
C GLU A 287 26.79 -7.33 -8.03
N ALA A 288 28.06 -7.60 -8.30
CA ALA A 288 28.81 -8.71 -7.74
C ALA A 288 29.81 -8.18 -6.72
N PHE A 289 29.92 -8.89 -5.61
CA PHE A 289 30.77 -8.53 -4.48
C PHE A 289 31.74 -9.66 -4.19
N LYS A 290 32.85 -9.35 -3.53
CA LYS A 290 33.84 -10.33 -3.11
C LYS A 290 33.79 -10.52 -1.60
N ILE A 291 33.88 -11.75 -1.13
CA ILE A 291 34.00 -12.01 0.31
C ILE A 291 35.40 -11.61 0.76
N SER A 292 35.48 -10.61 1.65
CA SER A 292 36.73 -10.11 2.21
C SER A 292 37.17 -10.94 3.42
N LYS A 293 36.23 -11.22 4.34
CA LYS A 293 36.47 -11.99 5.57
C LYS A 293 35.29 -12.90 5.90
N VAL A 294 35.61 -14.02 6.53
CA VAL A 294 34.66 -15.01 7.06
C VAL A 294 34.80 -15.02 8.57
N TYR A 295 33.70 -14.87 9.29
CA TYR A 295 33.70 -14.92 10.74
C TYR A 295 33.00 -16.20 11.23
N PRO A 296 33.67 -17.02 12.04
CA PRO A 296 33.11 -18.25 12.60
C PRO A 296 32.17 -17.97 13.79
N SER A 297 31.25 -17.01 13.63
CA SER A 297 30.16 -16.76 14.58
C SER A 297 29.08 -17.85 14.46
N HIS A 298 28.10 -17.86 15.38
CA HIS A 298 26.93 -18.73 15.30
C HIS A 298 25.68 -17.87 15.14
N PRO A 299 25.09 -17.77 13.94
CA PRO A 299 25.52 -18.40 12.67
C PRO A 299 26.74 -17.71 12.03
N ILE A 300 27.38 -18.38 11.06
CA ILE A 300 28.56 -17.86 10.33
C ILE A 300 28.18 -16.60 9.57
N THR A 301 29.02 -15.57 9.62
CA THR A 301 28.78 -14.29 8.95
C THR A 301 29.96 -13.84 8.10
N PHE A 302 29.69 -13.03 7.09
CA PHE A 302 30.63 -12.61 6.04
C PHE A 302 30.71 -11.10 5.94
N GLU A 303 31.92 -10.61 5.68
CA GLU A 303 32.17 -9.21 5.32
C GLU A 303 32.49 -9.14 3.82
N LEU A 304 31.82 -8.22 3.14
CA LEU A 304 31.90 -8.09 1.70
C LEU A 304 32.67 -6.83 1.31
N GLN A 305 33.37 -6.91 0.20
CA GLN A 305 33.97 -5.79 -0.49
C GLN A 305 33.45 -5.71 -1.92
N ASP A 306 33.36 -4.51 -2.44
CA ASP A 306 33.04 -4.25 -3.83
C ASP A 306 34.22 -4.64 -4.74
N LEU A 307 34.00 -4.65 -6.06
CA LEU A 307 35.04 -4.93 -7.06
C LEU A 307 36.17 -3.87 -7.04
N LYS A 308 35.89 -2.67 -6.55
CA LYS A 308 36.89 -1.62 -6.27
C LYS A 308 37.58 -1.75 -4.91
N SER A 309 37.32 -2.83 -4.18
CA SER A 309 37.85 -3.07 -2.83
C SER A 309 37.34 -2.11 -1.75
N GLU A 310 36.21 -1.44 -1.96
CA GLU A 310 35.51 -0.70 -0.90
C GLU A 310 34.71 -1.69 -0.02
N THR A 311 34.92 -1.67 1.29
CA THR A 311 34.19 -2.53 2.23
C THR A 311 32.74 -2.10 2.38
N ILE A 312 31.82 -3.05 2.31
CA ILE A 312 30.39 -2.83 2.54
C ILE A 312 30.13 -2.85 4.03
N LYS A 313 29.36 -1.86 4.51
CA LYS A 313 28.99 -1.76 5.92
C LYS A 313 28.09 -2.93 6.32
N GLY A 314 28.46 -3.60 7.41
CA GLY A 314 27.67 -4.67 8.01
C GLY A 314 28.26 -6.06 7.76
N ARG A 315 27.55 -7.07 8.27
CA ARG A 315 27.88 -8.49 8.13
C ARG A 315 26.67 -9.20 7.55
N PHE A 316 26.93 -10.12 6.65
CA PHE A 316 25.89 -10.85 5.91
C PHE A 316 25.86 -12.31 6.33
N TYR A 317 24.67 -12.89 6.36
CA TYR A 317 24.51 -14.32 6.56
C TYR A 317 24.71 -15.10 5.26
N ALA A 318 24.98 -16.40 5.36
CA ALA A 318 25.18 -17.26 4.18
C ALA A 318 23.93 -17.26 3.27
N GLU A 319 22.74 -17.24 3.85
CA GLU A 319 21.44 -17.28 3.17
C GLU A 319 21.17 -16.01 2.36
N GLU A 320 21.85 -14.91 2.70
CA GLU A 320 21.75 -13.63 2.01
C GLU A 320 22.73 -13.51 0.84
N LEU A 321 23.55 -14.54 0.61
CA LEU A 321 24.62 -14.55 -0.39
C LEU A 321 24.45 -15.70 -1.37
N GLN A 322 24.57 -15.38 -2.66
CA GLN A 322 24.60 -16.36 -3.74
C GLN A 322 25.98 -16.36 -4.38
N LYS A 323 26.70 -17.48 -4.31
CA LYS A 323 27.97 -17.66 -5.04
C LYS A 323 27.73 -17.59 -6.55
N ILE A 324 28.63 -16.92 -7.24
CA ILE A 324 28.64 -16.77 -8.69
C ILE A 324 29.97 -17.33 -9.20
N SER A 325 29.90 -18.23 -10.17
CA SER A 325 31.06 -18.55 -11.02
C SER A 325 31.00 -17.58 -12.20
N LYS A 326 31.90 -16.60 -12.24
CA LYS A 326 32.11 -15.79 -13.44
C LYS A 326 33.47 -16.13 -14.03
N HIS A 327 33.47 -16.66 -15.24
CA HIS A 327 34.67 -16.86 -16.03
C HIS A 327 35.04 -15.55 -16.75
N SER A 328 36.28 -15.43 -17.23
CA SER A 328 36.76 -14.23 -17.96
C SER A 328 35.88 -13.87 -19.17
N ASP A 329 35.22 -14.87 -19.75
CA ASP A 329 34.41 -14.75 -20.97
C ASP A 329 32.94 -14.43 -20.69
N ASP A 330 32.55 -14.28 -19.42
CA ASP A 330 31.15 -14.01 -19.06
C ASP A 330 30.73 -12.57 -19.36
N TYR A 331 29.59 -12.46 -20.01
CA TYR A 331 29.00 -11.16 -20.38
C TYR A 331 28.55 -10.36 -19.15
N TRP A 332 28.82 -9.06 -19.20
CA TRP A 332 28.26 -8.07 -18.28
C TRP A 332 27.14 -7.32 -18.98
N HIS A 333 25.98 -7.24 -18.32
CA HIS A 333 24.85 -6.50 -18.88
C HIS A 333 25.10 -4.99 -18.83
N VAL A 334 24.98 -4.33 -19.97
CA VAL A 334 24.99 -2.87 -20.08
C VAL A 334 23.57 -2.36 -19.82
N GLU A 335 23.45 -1.31 -19.00
CA GLU A 335 22.20 -0.60 -18.77
C GLU A 335 21.96 0.44 -19.86
N LYS A 336 22.98 1.26 -20.13
CA LYS A 336 22.90 2.37 -21.07
C LYS A 336 24.27 2.75 -21.62
N VAL A 337 24.33 3.10 -22.90
CA VAL A 337 25.48 3.80 -23.50
C VAL A 337 25.33 5.29 -23.25
N LEU A 338 26.29 5.89 -22.55
CA LEU A 338 26.26 7.30 -22.15
C LEU A 338 26.95 8.21 -23.16
N LYS A 339 28.10 7.79 -23.70
CA LYS A 339 28.88 8.54 -24.68
C LYS A 339 29.49 7.59 -25.70
N THR A 340 29.80 8.12 -26.88
CA THR A 340 30.53 7.42 -27.94
C THR A 340 31.72 8.27 -28.36
N LYS A 341 32.88 7.66 -28.59
CA LYS A 341 34.06 8.35 -29.14
C LYS A 341 34.75 7.50 -30.20
N GLY A 342 35.50 8.17 -31.08
CA GLY A 342 36.25 7.53 -32.17
C GLY A 342 35.37 7.14 -33.37
N ARG A 343 36.02 6.58 -34.40
CA ARG A 343 35.37 6.08 -35.63
C ARG A 343 36.02 4.74 -36.04
N GLY A 344 35.25 3.91 -36.76
CA GLY A 344 35.71 2.61 -37.28
C GLY A 344 36.12 1.63 -36.17
N SER A 345 37.27 0.97 -36.34
CA SER A 345 37.81 -0.04 -35.41
C SER A 345 38.22 0.52 -34.04
N LYS A 346 38.47 1.83 -33.94
CA LYS A 346 38.81 2.54 -32.68
C LYS A 346 37.57 3.11 -31.98
N LYS A 347 36.36 2.71 -32.39
CA LYS A 347 35.13 3.18 -31.76
C LYS A 347 34.99 2.58 -30.36
N GLU A 348 34.74 3.45 -29.38
CA GLU A 348 34.54 3.07 -27.98
C GLU A 348 33.22 3.66 -27.46
N TYR A 349 32.59 2.94 -26.54
CA TYR A 349 31.36 3.34 -25.86
C TYR A 349 31.64 3.52 -24.38
N TYR A 350 31.20 4.65 -23.82
CA TYR A 350 31.18 4.85 -22.38
C TYR A 350 29.89 4.27 -21.83
N VAL A 351 29.99 3.15 -21.12
CA VAL A 351 28.83 2.36 -20.71
C VAL A 351 28.52 2.53 -19.23
N LYS A 352 27.23 2.60 -18.92
CA LYS A 352 26.67 2.39 -17.60
C LYS A 352 26.34 0.91 -17.45
N TRP A 353 27.00 0.24 -16.52
CA TRP A 353 26.78 -1.18 -16.25
C TRP A 353 25.52 -1.41 -15.43
N LYS A 354 24.74 -2.43 -15.79
CA LYS A 354 23.45 -2.73 -15.16
C LYS A 354 23.63 -3.20 -13.74
N GLY A 355 23.09 -2.41 -12.80
CA GLY A 355 23.09 -2.72 -11.38
C GLY A 355 24.39 -2.39 -10.65
N PHE A 356 25.32 -1.67 -11.28
CA PHE A 356 26.52 -1.10 -10.65
C PHE A 356 26.36 0.42 -10.47
N ASP A 357 27.14 1.02 -9.57
CA ASP A 357 27.17 2.49 -9.39
C ASP A 357 27.85 3.22 -10.58
N ASN A 358 27.63 4.54 -10.72
CA ASN A 358 28.21 5.36 -11.79
C ASN A 358 29.74 5.40 -11.74
N ARG A 359 30.32 5.10 -10.58
CA ARG A 359 31.77 4.95 -10.39
C ARG A 359 32.35 3.83 -11.25
N PHE A 360 31.56 2.83 -11.63
CA PHE A 360 31.99 1.71 -12.47
C PHE A 360 31.91 1.98 -13.95
N ASN A 361 31.37 3.13 -14.37
CA ASN A 361 31.25 3.46 -15.77
C ASN A 361 32.63 3.50 -16.43
N SER A 362 32.75 2.85 -17.58
CA SER A 362 34.03 2.66 -18.25
C SER A 362 33.87 2.74 -19.77
N TRP A 363 34.97 3.05 -20.45
CA TRP A 363 35.04 2.93 -21.90
C TRP A 363 35.25 1.47 -22.28
N VAL A 364 34.40 0.96 -23.15
CA VAL A 364 34.53 -0.39 -23.73
C VAL A 364 34.65 -0.29 -25.24
N LYS A 365 35.43 -1.20 -25.84
CA LYS A 365 35.58 -1.27 -27.29
C LYS A 365 34.24 -1.67 -27.91
N ALA A 366 33.90 -1.04 -29.04
CA ALA A 366 32.69 -1.41 -29.77
C ALA A 366 32.68 -2.90 -30.17
N ALA A 367 33.86 -3.50 -30.40
CA ALA A 367 34.02 -4.91 -30.71
C ALA A 367 33.60 -5.88 -29.57
N TRP A 368 33.50 -5.39 -28.32
CA TRP A 368 33.09 -6.21 -27.17
C TRP A 368 31.58 -6.16 -26.92
N MET A 369 30.87 -5.22 -27.55
CA MET A 369 29.41 -5.15 -27.47
C MET A 369 28.84 -6.19 -28.43
N LYS A 370 28.21 -7.24 -27.90
CA LYS A 370 27.50 -8.26 -28.67
C LYS A 370 26.00 -8.00 -28.68
#